data_AF-A0A351AAN1-F1
#
_entry.id   AF-A0A351AAN1-F1
#
_cell.length_a   1.000
_cell.length_b   1.000
_cell.length_c   1.000
_cell.angle_alpha   90.00
_cell.angle_beta   90.00
_cell.angle_gamma   90.00
#
_symmetry.space_group_name_H-M   'P 1'
#
loop_
_entity.id
_entity.type
_entity.pdbx_description
1 polymer ?
#
loop_
_entity_poly.entity_id
_entity_poly.type
_entity_poly.pdbx_seq_one_letter_code
_entity_poly.pdbx_strand_id
1 'polypeptide(L)' 'AMLVMYHVEGLSYEEIAEALDLPLGTVKSRLNRARVALRDQLSGHLELFLE' A
#
# COMPACT_ATOMS: atom_id res chain seq x y z
N ALA A 1 1.94 -4.32 -6.21
CA ALA A 1 1.26 -5.57 -5.81
C ALA A 1 0.45 -5.38 -4.51
N MET A 2 1.08 -5.26 -3.34
CA MET A 2 0.36 -5.33 -2.04
C MET A 2 -0.75 -4.28 -1.83
N LEU A 3 -0.59 -3.04 -2.33
CA LEU A 3 -1.65 -2.03 -2.26
C LEU A 3 -2.88 -2.41 -3.08
N VAL A 4 -2.69 -3.04 -4.24
CA VAL A 4 -3.78 -3.52 -5.10
C VAL A 4 -4.49 -4.68 -4.43
N MET A 5 -3.71 -5.66 -3.94
CA MET A 5 -4.24 -6.80 -3.20
C MET A 5 -5.12 -6.37 -2.02
N TYR A 6 -4.70 -5.35 -1.28
CA TYR A 6 -5.48 -4.86 -0.13
C TYR A 6 -6.65 -3.94 -0.55
N HIS A 7 -6.39 -2.89 -1.33
CA HIS A 7 -7.39 -1.84 -1.59
C HIS A 7 -8.33 -2.15 -2.77
N VAL A 8 -7.92 -3.01 -3.70
CA VAL A 8 -8.69 -3.34 -4.91
C VAL A 8 -9.25 -4.75 -4.81
N GLU A 9 -8.43 -5.72 -4.42
CA GLU A 9 -8.85 -7.13 -4.33
C GLU A 9 -9.47 -7.46 -2.97
N GLY A 10 -9.34 -6.59 -1.97
CA GLY A 10 -9.99 -6.73 -0.66
C GLY A 10 -9.37 -7.77 0.27
N LEU A 11 -8.17 -8.27 -0.05
CA LEU A 11 -7.48 -9.27 0.77
C LEU A 11 -7.05 -8.67 2.12
N SER A 12 -7.18 -9.46 3.18
CA SER A 12 -6.63 -9.17 4.51
C SER A 12 -5.10 -9.22 4.52
N TYR A 13 -4.48 -8.72 5.59
CA TYR A 13 -3.02 -8.78 5.72
C TYR A 13 -2.51 -10.21 5.85
N GLU A 14 -3.31 -11.07 6.46
CA GLU A 14 -3.07 -12.50 6.63
C GLU A 14 -3.13 -13.24 5.29
N GLU A 15 -4.16 -13.00 4.48
CA GLU A 15 -4.27 -13.58 3.13
C GLU A 15 -3.13 -13.11 2.21
N ILE A 16 -2.70 -11.84 2.33
CA ILE A 16 -1.55 -11.34 1.58
C ILE A 16 -0.23 -11.96 2.08
N ALA A 17 -0.10 -12.20 3.38
CA ALA A 17 1.07 -12.86 3.97
C ALA A 17 1.20 -14.29 3.45
N GLU A 18 0.09 -15.03 3.42
CA GLU A 18 0.01 -16.38 2.88
C GLU A 18 0.28 -16.42 1.37
N ALA A 19 -0.42 -15.59 0.59
CA ALA A 19 -0.31 -15.57 -0.87
C ALA A 19 1.09 -15.21 -1.39
N LEU A 20 1.86 -14.45 -0.59
CA LEU A 20 3.22 -14.01 -0.96
C LEU A 20 4.33 -14.76 -0.22
N ASP A 21 3.99 -15.70 0.66
CA ASP A 21 4.93 -16.40 1.55
C ASP A 21 5.83 -15.42 2.33
N LEU A 22 5.20 -14.46 3.02
CA LEU A 22 5.89 -13.41 3.78
C LEU A 22 5.40 -13.37 5.23
N PRO A 23 6.26 -13.00 6.20
CA PRO A 23 5.81 -12.72 7.56
C PRO A 23 4.78 -11.59 7.60
N LEU A 24 3.76 -11.71 8.46
CA LEU A 24 2.72 -10.68 8.64
C LEU A 24 3.31 -9.29 8.98
N GLY A 25 4.40 -9.24 9.75
CA GLY A 25 5.12 -7.99 10.04
C GLY A 25 5.76 -7.35 8.79
N THR A 26 6.23 -8.17 7.85
CA THR A 26 6.73 -7.72 6.54
C THR A 26 5.60 -7.12 5.72
N VAL A 27 4.42 -7.76 5.72
CA VAL A 27 3.23 -7.25 5.02
C VAL A 27 2.85 -5.87 5.53
N LYS A 28 2.70 -5.73 6.85
CA LYS A 28 2.36 -4.47 7.52
C LYS A 28 3.39 -3.37 7.20
N SER A 29 4.67 -3.68 7.32
CA SER A 29 5.73 -2.68 7.09
C SER A 29 5.85 -2.26 5.62
N ARG A 30 5.70 -3.20 4.66
CA ARG A 30 5.71 -2.89 3.23
C ARG A 30 4.50 -2.06 2.82
N LEU A 31 3.30 -2.40 3.30
CA LEU A 31 2.09 -1.61 3.05
C LEU A 31 2.23 -0.18 3.59
N ASN A 32 2.75 -0.02 4.80
CA ASN A 32 2.99 1.31 5.37
C ASN A 32 3.94 2.13 4.49
N ARG A 33 5.10 1.56 4.11
CA ARG A 33 6.06 2.24 3.21
C ARG A 33 5.44 2.57 1.86
N ALA A 34 4.67 1.67 1.27
CA ALA A 34 4.00 1.89 0.00
C ALA A 34 2.98 3.04 0.07
N ARG A 35 2.21 3.15 1.16
CA ARG A 35 1.27 4.28 1.37
C ARG A 35 2.00 5.61 1.54
N VAL A 36 3.12 5.63 2.27
CA VAL A 36 3.94 6.84 2.44
C VAL A 36 4.51 7.28 1.09
N ALA A 37 5.07 6.35 0.31
CA ALA A 37 5.60 6.66 -1.02
C ALA A 37 4.50 7.16 -1.96
N LEU A 38 3.32 6.51 -1.96
CA LEU A 38 2.19 6.96 -2.78
C LEU A 38 1.73 8.36 -2.40
N ARG A 39 1.62 8.65 -1.10
CA ARG A 39 1.26 9.99 -0.62
C ARG A 39 2.27 11.02 -1.10
N ASP A 40 3.57 10.76 -0.94
CA ASP A 40 4.64 11.68 -1.35
C ASP A 40 4.56 12.03 -2.84
N GLN A 41 4.34 11.01 -3.69
CA GLN A 41 4.17 11.21 -5.13
C GLN A 41 2.90 12.02 -5.46
N LEU A 42 1.80 11.81 -4.73
CA LEU A 42 0.55 12.53 -4.96
C LEU A 42 0.55 13.95 -4.40
N SER A 43 1.30 14.22 -3.32
CA SER A 43 1.39 15.55 -2.71
C SER A 43 1.84 16.60 -3.72
N GLY A 44 2.84 16.30 -4.55
CA GLY A 44 3.30 17.22 -5.61
C GLY A 44 2.29 17.43 -6.75
N HIS A 45 1.26 16.58 -6.86
CA HIS A 45 0.20 16.74 -7.85
C HIS A 45 -1.03 17.44 -7.27
N LEU A 46 -1.28 17.35 -5.96
CA LEU A 46 -2.41 18.06 -5.33
C LEU A 46 -2.24 19.58 -5.37
N GLU A 47 -1.01 20.08 -5.36
CA GLU A 47 -0.74 21.52 -5.53
C GLU A 47 -1.27 22.06 -6.86
N LEU A 48 -1.34 21.24 -7.92
CA LEU A 48 -1.88 21.62 -9.23
C LEU A 48 -3.42 21.74 -9.26
N PHE A 49 -4.11 21.18 -8.26
CA PHE A 49 -5.58 21.20 -8.18
C PHE A 49 -6.12 22.22 -7.16
N LEU A 50 -5.23 22.97 -6.50
CA LEU A 50 -5.59 23.97 -5.49
C LEU A 50 -5.38 25.43 -5.97
N GLU A 51 -5.14 25.64 -7.26
CA GLU A 51 -5.21 26.94 -7.96
C GLU A 51 -6.57 27.12 -8.66
#